data_AF-A0A2H5X9Q3-F1
#
_entry.id   AF-A0A2H5X9Q3-F1
#
_cell.length_a   1.000
_cell.length_b   1.000
_cell.length_c   1.000
_cell.angle_alpha   90.00
_cell.angle_beta   90.00
_cell.angle_gamma   90.00
#
_symmetry.space_group_name_H-M   'P 1'
#
loop_
_entity.id
_entity.type
_entity.pdbx_description
1 polymer ?
#
loop_
_entity_poly.entity_id
_entity_poly.type
_entity_poly.pdbx_seq_one_letter_code
_entity_poly.pdbx_strand_id
1 'polypeptide(L)'
;MKKKRRKLILTDQDGNDYEVDAVIVNRRFQPLVLLESKYIRYKKHNRDKASWICTAHTKLKQKFPTVRCSIAVLMGSWSKPSKRLLTSFGVTLFEIGFDRICDILSQFGVNYRWSEKDRQAAMEAWRRFNMLNEEDKIQIAKTLIADISAKLQEALKQALDESTPRRVQKVTVFVSTNRGESFIFTFNSVQQATLFLREFDETIHLDTTRAPTLIKPSPEKRE
;
A
#
# COMPACT_ATOMS: atom_id res chain seq x y z
N MET A 1 7.69 -34.98 -4.56
CA MET A 1 6.54 -34.26 -3.96
C MET A 1 6.85 -32.76 -3.88
N LYS A 2 6.08 -31.89 -4.57
CA LYS A 2 6.23 -30.43 -4.39
C LYS A 2 5.75 -30.07 -2.98
N LYS A 3 6.65 -29.54 -2.14
CA LYS A 3 6.33 -29.09 -0.77
C LYS A 3 5.24 -28.02 -0.86
N LYS A 4 4.07 -28.27 -0.26
CA LYS A 4 2.95 -27.30 -0.25
C LYS A 4 3.43 -26.03 0.44
N ARG A 5 3.46 -24.91 -0.27
CA ARG A 5 3.89 -23.61 0.28
C ARG A 5 2.96 -23.27 1.44
N ARG A 6 3.50 -23.17 2.65
CA ARG A 6 2.73 -22.71 3.82
C ARG A 6 2.40 -21.24 3.60
N LYS A 7 1.12 -20.90 3.73
CA LYS A 7 0.66 -19.51 3.71
C LYS A 7 1.10 -18.83 4.99
N LEU A 8 1.53 -17.57 4.89
CA LEU A 8 1.74 -16.71 6.04
C LEU A 8 0.41 -16.01 6.32
N ILE A 9 -0.24 -16.39 7.42
CA ILE A 9 -1.55 -15.87 7.80
C ILE A 9 -1.38 -15.09 9.11
N LEU A 10 -1.90 -13.87 9.13
CA LEU A 10 -2.06 -13.08 10.34
C LEU A 10 -3.55 -12.80 10.55
N THR A 11 -4.03 -13.00 11.77
CA THR A 11 -5.44 -12.74 12.13
C THR A 11 -5.56 -11.35 12.74
N ASP A 12 -6.61 -10.59 12.44
CA ASP A 12 -6.91 -9.30 13.10
C ASP A 12 -7.58 -9.46 14.47
N GLN A 13 -8.01 -8.35 15.06
CA GLN A 13 -8.68 -8.32 16.37
C GLN A 13 -10.12 -8.87 16.32
N ASP A 14 -10.73 -8.86 15.13
CA ASP A 14 -12.11 -9.29 14.89
C ASP A 14 -12.17 -10.79 14.51
N GLY A 15 -11.02 -11.46 14.38
CA GLY A 15 -10.90 -12.87 14.02
C GLY A 15 -10.76 -13.14 12.52
N ASN A 16 -10.59 -12.10 11.68
CA ASN A 16 -10.42 -12.27 10.25
C ASN A 16 -8.96 -12.60 9.89
N ASP A 17 -8.79 -13.57 9.01
CA ASP A 17 -7.49 -14.00 8.52
C ASP A 17 -7.05 -13.22 7.27
N TYR A 18 -5.80 -12.76 7.30
CA TYR A 18 -5.14 -12.10 6.18
C TYR A 18 -3.90 -12.87 5.76
N GLU A 19 -3.87 -13.30 4.50
CA GLU A 19 -2.66 -13.81 3.87
C GLU A 19 -1.75 -12.62 3.51
N VAL A 20 -0.53 -12.65 4.04
CA VAL A 20 0.48 -11.59 3.85
C VAL A 20 1.69 -12.16 3.11
N ASP A 21 2.24 -11.42 2.16
CA ASP A 21 3.39 -11.90 1.38
C ASP A 21 4.66 -12.03 2.24
N ALA A 22 4.95 -11.04 3.09
CA ALA A 22 6.06 -11.07 4.04
C ALA A 22 5.83 -10.20 5.27
N VAL A 23 6.42 -10.59 6.40
CA VAL A 23 6.40 -9.85 7.66
C VAL A 23 7.79 -9.86 8.27
N ILE A 24 8.26 -8.68 8.70
CA ILE A 24 9.47 -8.57 9.53
C ILE A 24 9.04 -8.47 10.98
N VAL A 25 9.63 -9.30 11.84
CA VAL A 25 9.30 -9.39 13.27
C VAL A 25 10.49 -9.00 14.14
N ASN A 26 10.22 -8.55 15.37
CA ASN A 26 11.26 -8.39 16.39
C ASN A 26 11.61 -9.74 17.06
N ARG A 27 12.55 -9.72 18.01
CA ARG A 27 12.97 -10.92 18.77
C ARG A 27 11.86 -11.58 19.59
N ARG A 28 10.75 -10.86 19.85
CA ARG A 28 9.55 -11.37 20.53
C ARG A 28 8.48 -11.86 19.54
N PHE A 29 8.84 -12.03 18.27
CA PHE A 29 7.93 -12.41 17.18
C PHE A 29 6.75 -11.43 16.97
N GLN A 30 6.91 -10.16 17.35
CA GLN A 30 5.90 -9.14 17.10
C GLN A 30 6.14 -8.49 15.73
N PRO A 31 5.11 -8.34 14.88
CA PRO A 31 5.23 -7.69 13.58
C PRO A 31 5.72 -6.24 13.68
N LEU A 32 6.73 -5.89 12.89
CA LEU A 32 7.27 -4.53 12.73
C LEU A 32 6.96 -3.94 11.36
N VAL A 33 7.07 -4.76 10.31
CA VAL A 33 6.83 -4.34 8.93
C VAL A 33 5.93 -5.36 8.24
N LEU A 34 4.88 -4.87 7.59
CA LEU A 34 4.04 -5.65 6.69
C LEU A 34 4.44 -5.34 5.25
N LEU A 35 4.69 -6.36 4.45
CA LEU A 35 5.12 -6.21 3.06
C LEU A 35 4.24 -7.00 2.12
N GLU A 36 3.76 -6.32 1.09
CA GLU A 36 2.99 -6.88 -0.01
C GLU A 36 3.71 -6.66 -1.33
N SER A 37 3.69 -7.66 -2.19
CA SER A 37 4.21 -7.59 -3.55
C SER A 37 3.11 -7.95 -4.53
N LYS A 38 2.84 -7.08 -5.50
CA LYS A 38 1.76 -7.31 -6.46
C LYS A 38 2.20 -6.93 -7.87
N TYR A 39 2.18 -7.93 -8.74
CA TYR A 39 2.30 -7.72 -10.17
C TYR A 39 0.92 -7.64 -10.82
N ILE A 40 0.70 -6.59 -11.61
CA ILE A 40 -0.52 -6.44 -12.42
C ILE A 40 -0.14 -5.97 -13.82
N ARG A 41 -0.53 -6.73 -14.84
CA ARG A 41 -0.35 -6.32 -16.24
C ARG A 41 -1.34 -5.27 -16.70
N TYR A 42 -2.62 -5.45 -16.35
CA TYR A 42 -3.74 -4.63 -16.81
C TYR A 42 -4.50 -4.00 -15.65
N LYS A 43 -4.92 -2.75 -15.81
CA LYS A 43 -5.44 -1.91 -14.72
C LYS A 43 -6.76 -2.38 -14.09
N LYS A 44 -7.45 -3.36 -14.69
CA LYS A 44 -8.81 -3.80 -14.29
C LYS A 44 -8.94 -4.22 -12.82
N HIS A 45 -7.88 -4.78 -12.23
CA HIS A 45 -7.88 -5.24 -10.83
C HIS A 45 -7.12 -4.32 -9.88
N ASN A 46 -6.66 -3.16 -10.32
CA ASN A 46 -5.83 -2.28 -9.50
C ASN A 46 -6.54 -1.81 -8.23
N ARG A 47 -7.84 -1.49 -8.31
CA ARG A 47 -8.60 -1.01 -7.16
C ARG A 47 -8.79 -2.13 -6.15
N ASP A 48 -9.25 -3.31 -6.59
CA ASP A 48 -9.50 -4.45 -5.71
C ASP A 48 -8.22 -4.87 -4.97
N LYS A 49 -7.10 -4.96 -5.68
CA LYS A 49 -5.80 -5.32 -5.09
C LYS A 49 -5.28 -4.25 -4.14
N ALA A 50 -5.45 -2.96 -4.47
CA ALA A 50 -5.11 -1.88 -3.55
C ALA A 50 -5.97 -1.91 -2.28
N SER A 51 -7.29 -2.08 -2.42
CA SER A 51 -8.23 -2.16 -1.31
C SER A 51 -7.93 -3.33 -0.37
N TRP A 52 -7.52 -4.49 -0.92
CA TRP A 52 -7.09 -5.63 -0.13
C TRP A 52 -5.92 -5.29 0.80
N ILE A 53 -4.85 -4.69 0.24
CA ILE A 53 -3.68 -4.26 1.03
C ILE A 53 -4.09 -3.24 2.09
N CYS A 54 -4.91 -2.25 1.72
CA CYS A 54 -5.39 -1.23 2.67
C CYS A 54 -6.14 -1.86 3.84
N THR A 55 -7.08 -2.76 3.55
CA THR A 55 -7.90 -3.43 4.56
C THR A 55 -7.04 -4.28 5.48
N ALA A 56 -6.22 -5.17 4.90
CA ALA A 56 -5.37 -6.08 5.63
C ALA A 56 -4.37 -5.33 6.52
N HIS A 57 -3.61 -4.39 5.96
CA HIS A 57 -2.59 -3.68 6.73
C HIS A 57 -3.19 -2.79 7.82
N THR A 58 -4.33 -2.14 7.57
CA THR A 58 -5.00 -1.33 8.59
C THR A 58 -5.50 -2.18 9.75
N LYS A 59 -6.19 -3.30 9.46
CA LYS A 59 -6.71 -4.20 10.49
C LYS A 59 -5.59 -4.86 11.30
N LEU A 60 -4.52 -5.28 10.63
CA LEU A 60 -3.35 -5.84 11.29
C LEU A 60 -2.62 -4.80 12.15
N LYS A 61 -2.52 -3.55 11.72
CA LYS A 61 -1.95 -2.46 12.53
C LYS A 61 -2.75 -2.17 13.81
N GLN A 62 -4.08 -2.29 13.74
CA GLN A 62 -4.94 -2.12 14.91
C GLN A 62 -4.66 -3.20 15.97
N LYS A 63 -4.52 -4.47 15.54
CA LYS A 63 -4.16 -5.56 16.45
C LYS A 63 -2.70 -5.51 16.93
N PHE A 64 -1.78 -5.17 16.03
CA PHE A 64 -0.34 -5.17 16.27
C PHE A 64 0.20 -3.73 16.26
N PRO A 65 0.11 -3.00 17.38
CA PRO A 65 0.59 -1.61 17.47
C PRO A 65 2.11 -1.48 17.31
N THR A 66 2.84 -2.61 17.29
CA THR A 66 4.27 -2.67 16.98
C THR A 66 4.58 -2.49 15.49
N VAL A 67 3.59 -2.58 14.60
CA VAL A 67 3.78 -2.39 13.15
C VAL A 67 4.07 -0.91 12.87
N ARG A 68 5.33 -0.64 12.51
CA ARG A 68 5.86 0.71 12.25
C ARG A 68 5.73 1.09 10.77
N CYS A 69 5.73 0.11 9.87
CA CYS A 69 5.73 0.36 8.43
C CYS A 69 4.84 -0.63 7.66
N SER A 70 4.19 -0.12 6.62
CA SER A 70 3.40 -0.89 5.67
C SER A 70 3.96 -0.62 4.28
N ILE A 71 4.45 -1.65 3.59
CA ILE A 71 5.13 -1.52 2.30
C ILE A 71 4.35 -2.26 1.23
N ALA A 72 4.23 -1.65 0.05
CA ALA A 72 3.77 -2.34 -1.15
C ALA A 72 4.78 -2.16 -2.29
N VAL A 73 5.29 -3.28 -2.81
CA VAL A 73 6.08 -3.35 -4.04
C VAL A 73 5.14 -3.66 -5.20
N LEU A 74 4.91 -2.66 -6.04
CA LEU A 74 3.94 -2.67 -7.12
C LEU A 74 4.66 -2.82 -8.46
N MET A 75 4.41 -3.92 -9.16
CA MET A 75 4.99 -4.20 -10.48
C MET A 75 3.92 -4.13 -11.57
N GLY A 76 4.27 -3.56 -12.72
CA GLY A 76 3.41 -3.47 -13.90
C GLY A 76 2.60 -2.18 -13.97
N SER A 77 1.32 -2.30 -14.35
CA SER A 77 0.47 -1.18 -14.75
C SER A 77 -0.44 -0.72 -13.62
N TRP A 78 0.08 0.08 -12.69
CA TRP A 78 -0.69 0.64 -11.58
C TRP A 78 -1.28 2.03 -11.90
N SER A 79 -2.54 2.24 -11.57
CA SER A 79 -3.28 3.46 -11.87
C SER A 79 -3.07 4.52 -10.79
N LYS A 80 -3.02 5.80 -11.17
CA LYS A 80 -2.88 6.91 -10.19
C LYS A 80 -3.91 6.84 -9.05
N PRO A 81 -5.21 6.55 -9.29
CA PRO A 81 -6.19 6.42 -8.20
C PRO A 81 -5.88 5.31 -7.20
N SER A 82 -5.47 4.11 -7.66
CA SER A 82 -5.13 3.00 -6.76
C SER A 82 -3.87 3.29 -5.94
N LYS A 83 -2.90 3.99 -6.52
CA LYS A 83 -1.71 4.44 -5.80
C LYS A 83 -2.05 5.48 -4.73
N ARG A 84 -2.90 6.46 -5.06
CA ARG A 84 -3.40 7.44 -4.10
C ARG A 84 -4.13 6.78 -2.93
N LEU A 85 -4.95 5.76 -3.21
CA LEU A 85 -5.62 4.96 -2.18
C LEU A 85 -4.61 4.30 -1.23
N LEU A 86 -3.61 3.60 -1.76
CA LEU A 86 -2.58 2.98 -0.90
C LEU A 86 -1.85 4.02 -0.04
N THR A 87 -1.44 5.14 -0.65
CA THR A 87 -0.74 6.20 0.10
C THR A 87 -1.62 6.85 1.16
N SER A 88 -2.93 7.01 0.92
CA SER A 88 -3.85 7.60 1.91
C SER A 88 -4.07 6.70 3.12
N PHE A 89 -3.83 5.39 2.98
CA PHE A 89 -3.82 4.41 4.07
C PHE A 89 -2.44 4.23 4.73
N GLY A 90 -1.47 5.10 4.39
CA GLY A 90 -0.13 5.07 4.98
C GLY A 90 0.72 3.89 4.51
N VAL A 91 0.47 3.40 3.29
CA VAL A 91 1.32 2.38 2.64
C VAL A 91 2.41 3.07 1.82
N THR A 92 3.66 2.76 2.13
CA THR A 92 4.83 3.20 1.37
C THR A 92 4.96 2.38 0.09
N LEU A 93 5.07 3.07 -1.06
CA LEU A 93 5.06 2.44 -2.37
C LEU A 93 6.46 2.37 -3.00
N PHE A 94 6.78 1.21 -3.56
CA PHE A 94 7.91 1.02 -4.46
C PHE A 94 7.40 0.47 -5.78
N GLU A 95 7.69 1.15 -6.89
CA GLU A 95 7.07 0.85 -8.17
C GLU A 95 8.10 0.38 -9.21
N ILE A 96 7.74 -0.66 -9.95
CA ILE A 96 8.44 -1.10 -11.16
C ILE A 96 7.43 -1.06 -12.30
N GLY A 97 7.55 -0.04 -13.18
CA GLY A 97 6.59 0.20 -14.25
C GLY A 97 6.58 -0.90 -15.32
N PHE A 98 5.42 -1.10 -15.95
CA PHE A 98 5.23 -2.10 -17.01
C PHE A 98 6.19 -1.92 -18.20
N ASP A 99 6.41 -0.69 -18.64
CA ASP A 99 7.31 -0.41 -19.77
C ASP A 99 8.73 -0.86 -19.46
N ARG A 100 9.23 -0.55 -18.26
CA ARG A 100 10.54 -1.01 -17.82
C ARG A 100 10.65 -2.53 -17.78
N ILE A 101 9.60 -3.22 -17.31
CA ILE A 101 9.59 -4.70 -17.31
C ILE A 101 9.73 -5.21 -18.73
N CYS A 102 9.01 -4.61 -19.68
CA CYS A 102 9.10 -4.98 -21.09
C CYS A 102 10.49 -4.71 -21.68
N ASP A 103 11.08 -3.56 -21.36
CA ASP A 103 12.39 -3.15 -21.88
C ASP A 103 13.52 -4.03 -21.33
N ILE A 104 13.42 -4.49 -20.08
CA ILE A 104 14.39 -5.44 -19.53
C ILE A 104 14.21 -6.81 -20.20
N LEU A 105 12.98 -7.30 -20.32
CA LEU A 105 12.72 -8.62 -20.92
C LEU A 105 13.13 -8.68 -22.40
N SER A 106 12.96 -7.58 -23.15
CA SER A 106 13.33 -7.54 -24.56
C SER A 106 14.83 -7.68 -24.80
N GLN A 107 15.67 -7.24 -23.86
CA GLN A 107 17.13 -7.44 -23.92
C GLN A 107 17.53 -8.91 -23.92
N PHE A 108 16.68 -9.79 -23.37
CA PHE A 108 16.85 -11.25 -23.38
C PHE A 108 16.03 -11.93 -24.49
N GLY A 109 15.51 -11.14 -25.43
CA GLY A 109 14.67 -11.60 -26.54
C GLY A 109 13.23 -11.94 -26.15
N VAL A 110 12.79 -11.67 -24.93
CA VAL A 110 11.42 -11.94 -24.47
C VAL A 110 10.53 -10.74 -24.80
N ASN A 111 9.76 -10.84 -25.89
CA ASN A 111 8.79 -9.81 -26.24
C ASN A 111 7.57 -9.84 -25.30
N TYR A 112 7.53 -8.95 -24.32
CA TYR A 112 6.40 -8.86 -23.38
C TYR A 112 5.34 -7.80 -23.76
N ARG A 113 5.55 -7.05 -24.86
CA ARG A 113 4.69 -5.96 -25.33
C ARG A 113 3.55 -6.43 -26.26
N TRP A 114 2.86 -7.50 -25.88
CA TRP A 114 1.72 -8.03 -26.64
C TRP A 114 0.36 -7.56 -26.09
N SER A 115 -0.67 -7.57 -26.94
CA SER A 115 -2.03 -7.14 -26.56
C SER A 115 -2.80 -8.25 -25.83
N GLU A 116 -3.79 -7.93 -24.97
CA GLU A 116 -4.49 -8.94 -24.13
C GLU A 116 -5.09 -10.12 -24.91
N LYS A 117 -5.42 -9.92 -26.19
CA LYS A 117 -6.00 -10.95 -27.06
C LYS A 117 -4.97 -11.69 -27.94
N ASP A 118 -3.73 -11.25 -27.95
CA ASP A 118 -2.66 -11.84 -28.77
C ASP A 118 -2.05 -13.07 -28.08
N ARG A 119 -2.73 -14.21 -28.24
CA ARG A 119 -2.31 -15.48 -27.66
C ARG A 119 -1.00 -16.00 -28.25
N GLN A 120 -0.75 -15.76 -29.54
CA GLN A 120 0.44 -16.27 -30.21
C GLN A 120 1.70 -15.59 -29.67
N ALA A 121 1.71 -14.25 -29.62
CA ALA A 121 2.83 -13.52 -29.05
C ALA A 121 3.01 -13.84 -27.55
N ALA A 122 1.92 -14.04 -26.81
CA ALA A 122 1.97 -14.46 -25.41
C ALA A 122 2.66 -15.82 -25.22
N MET A 123 2.29 -16.81 -26.03
CA MET A 123 2.90 -18.15 -25.98
C MET A 123 4.37 -18.11 -26.39
N GLU A 124 4.72 -17.34 -27.41
CA GLU A 124 6.12 -17.23 -27.86
C GLU A 124 6.99 -16.55 -26.79
N ALA A 125 6.50 -15.47 -26.17
CA ALA A 125 7.18 -14.82 -25.06
C ALA A 125 7.41 -15.77 -23.87
N TRP A 126 6.39 -16.57 -23.54
CA TRP A 126 6.46 -17.57 -22.49
C TRP A 126 7.49 -18.67 -22.81
N ARG A 127 7.48 -19.17 -24.04
CA ARG A 127 8.46 -20.15 -24.52
C ARG A 127 9.88 -19.59 -24.42
N ARG A 128 10.09 -18.36 -24.90
CA ARG A 128 11.40 -17.69 -24.83
C ARG A 128 11.87 -17.51 -23.40
N PHE A 129 11.00 -17.08 -22.49
CA PHE A 129 11.33 -16.93 -21.07
C PHE A 129 11.73 -18.26 -20.42
N ASN A 130 11.04 -19.35 -20.73
CA ASN A 130 11.36 -20.68 -20.20
C ASN A 130 12.69 -21.24 -20.70
N MET A 131 13.15 -20.79 -21.88
CA MET A 131 14.45 -21.17 -22.42
C MET A 131 15.62 -20.37 -21.81
N LEU A 132 15.35 -19.31 -21.03
CA LEU A 132 16.40 -18.58 -20.32
C LEU A 132 17.04 -19.46 -19.26
N ASN A 133 18.37 -19.40 -19.19
CA ASN A 133 19.11 -20.05 -18.12
C ASN A 133 18.87 -19.32 -16.77
N GLU A 134 19.33 -19.91 -15.67
CA GLU A 134 19.11 -19.33 -14.35
C GLU A 134 19.91 -18.04 -14.12
N GLU A 135 21.06 -17.86 -14.77
CA GLU A 135 21.86 -16.64 -14.69
C GLU A 135 21.13 -15.44 -15.30
N ASP A 136 20.53 -15.61 -16.47
CA ASP A 136 19.70 -14.61 -17.15
C ASP A 136 18.49 -14.24 -16.29
N LYS A 137 17.81 -15.24 -15.70
CA LYS A 137 16.67 -14.99 -14.80
C LYS A 137 17.07 -14.21 -13.56
N ILE A 138 18.21 -14.55 -12.95
CA ILE A 138 18.77 -13.80 -11.82
C ILE A 138 19.12 -12.38 -12.25
N GLN A 139 19.71 -12.20 -13.43
CA GLN A 139 20.10 -10.89 -13.96
C GLN A 139 18.88 -10.02 -14.26
N ILE A 140 17.81 -10.59 -14.82
CA ILE A 140 16.52 -9.92 -15.01
C ILE A 140 15.97 -9.47 -13.65
N ALA A 141 15.94 -10.36 -12.65
CA ALA A 141 15.43 -10.04 -11.33
C ALA A 141 16.21 -8.91 -10.64
N LYS A 142 17.55 -8.96 -10.69
CA LYS A 142 18.43 -7.89 -10.16
C LYS A 142 18.18 -6.56 -10.86
N THR A 143 18.12 -6.56 -12.18
CA THR A 143 17.91 -5.34 -12.99
C THR A 143 16.53 -4.72 -12.76
N LEU A 144 15.49 -5.55 -12.54
CA LEU A 144 14.13 -5.09 -12.25
C LEU A 144 14.07 -4.30 -10.94
N ILE A 145 14.73 -4.79 -9.88
CA ILE A 145 14.63 -4.20 -8.55
C ILE A 145 15.68 -3.11 -8.28
N ALA A 146 16.67 -2.94 -9.17
CA ALA A 146 17.82 -2.07 -8.95
C ALA A 146 17.41 -0.65 -8.48
N ASP A 147 16.44 -0.01 -9.13
CA ASP A 147 16.09 1.39 -8.83
C ASP A 147 15.28 1.55 -7.53
N ILE A 148 14.68 0.46 -7.04
CA ILE A 148 13.90 0.47 -5.81
C ILE A 148 14.69 -0.07 -4.62
N SER A 149 15.71 -0.90 -4.84
CA SER A 149 16.40 -1.65 -3.79
C SER A 149 16.98 -0.73 -2.70
N ALA A 150 17.73 0.30 -3.09
CA ALA A 150 18.33 1.22 -2.13
C ALA A 150 17.28 1.97 -1.30
N LYS A 151 16.21 2.45 -1.95
CA LYS A 151 15.11 3.17 -1.27
C LYS A 151 14.31 2.25 -0.34
N LEU A 152 14.10 1.00 -0.76
CA LEU A 152 13.42 -0.01 0.05
C LEU A 152 14.25 -0.37 1.28
N GLN A 153 15.55 -0.58 1.11
CA GLN A 153 16.47 -0.84 2.23
C GLN A 153 16.48 0.33 3.21
N GLU A 154 16.49 1.57 2.72
CA GLU A 154 16.45 2.75 3.57
C GLU A 154 15.13 2.85 4.37
N ALA A 155 13.98 2.65 3.72
CA ALA A 155 12.69 2.61 4.41
C ALA A 155 12.64 1.51 5.48
N LEU A 156 13.23 0.35 5.22
CA LEU A 156 13.36 -0.73 6.19
C LEU A 156 14.28 -0.35 7.36
N LYS A 157 15.44 0.25 7.09
CA LYS A 157 16.35 0.72 8.15
C LYS A 157 15.64 1.70 9.08
N GLN A 158 14.94 2.69 8.52
CA GLN A 158 14.18 3.67 9.30
C GLN A 158 13.07 3.02 10.13
N ALA A 159 12.35 2.04 9.57
CA ALA A 159 11.29 1.33 10.30
C ALA A 159 11.84 0.46 11.44
N LEU A 160 13.03 -0.11 11.27
CA LEU A 160 13.65 -1.04 12.21
C LEU A 160 14.58 -0.39 13.22
N ASP A 161 14.94 0.89 13.02
CA ASP A 161 15.79 1.62 13.94
C ASP A 161 15.11 1.78 15.31
N GLU A 162 15.76 1.25 16.35
CA GLU A 162 15.31 1.37 17.74
C GLU A 162 16.06 2.47 18.51
N SER A 163 17.07 3.09 17.89
CA SER A 163 17.81 4.21 18.50
C SER A 163 17.00 5.51 18.48
N THR A 164 16.06 5.65 17.53
CA THR A 164 15.16 6.80 17.45
C THR A 164 14.12 6.76 18.59
N PRO A 165 14.09 7.76 19.49
CA PRO A 165 13.10 7.81 20.55
C PRO A 165 11.68 7.95 20.00
N ARG A 166 10.71 7.27 20.61
CA ARG A 166 9.30 7.42 20.26
C ARG A 166 8.85 8.84 20.57
N ARG A 167 8.24 9.51 19.59
CA ARG A 167 7.63 10.82 19.74
C ARG A 167 6.24 10.80 19.15
N VAL A 168 5.32 11.53 19.77
CA VAL A 168 3.98 11.74 19.21
C VAL A 168 4.12 12.61 17.97
N GLN A 169 3.66 12.11 16.83
CA GLN A 169 3.62 12.87 15.57
C GLN A 169 2.21 13.39 15.25
N LYS A 170 1.19 12.66 15.70
CA LYS A 170 -0.21 12.96 15.40
C LYS A 170 -1.11 12.39 16.49
N VAL A 171 -2.13 13.14 16.86
CA VAL A 171 -3.25 12.69 17.68
C VAL A 171 -4.52 12.87 16.86
N THR A 172 -5.38 11.86 16.86
CA THR A 172 -6.69 11.92 16.20
C THR A 172 -7.77 11.70 17.24
N VAL A 173 -8.70 12.65 17.33
CA VAL A 173 -9.91 12.54 18.13
C VAL A 173 -11.05 12.18 17.18
N PHE A 174 -11.70 11.05 17.46
CA PHE A 174 -12.88 10.58 16.73
C PHE A 174 -14.10 10.80 17.61
N VAL A 175 -15.07 11.56 17.11
CA VAL A 175 -16.34 11.84 17.80
C VAL A 175 -17.47 11.28 16.97
N SER A 176 -18.31 10.43 17.59
CA SER A 176 -19.52 9.89 16.98
C SER A 176 -20.74 10.49 17.64
N THR A 177 -21.72 10.94 16.85
CA THR A 177 -22.97 11.48 17.37
C THR A 177 -24.03 10.39 17.50
N ASN A 178 -25.06 10.65 18.30
CA ASN A 178 -26.25 9.79 18.41
C ASN A 178 -27.06 9.69 17.09
N ARG A 179 -26.76 10.53 16.09
CA ARG A 179 -27.33 10.46 14.74
C ARG A 179 -26.52 9.58 13.78
N GLY A 180 -25.42 9.00 14.25
CA GLY A 180 -24.51 8.19 13.44
C GLY A 180 -23.51 9.01 12.62
N GLU A 181 -23.39 10.32 12.89
CA GLU A 181 -22.37 11.15 12.24
C GLU A 181 -21.00 10.90 12.88
N SER A 182 -19.94 11.17 12.12
CA SER A 182 -18.57 10.97 12.58
C SER A 182 -17.71 12.17 12.23
N PHE A 183 -17.03 12.71 13.23
CA PHE A 183 -16.15 13.86 13.14
C PHE A 183 -14.73 13.44 13.52
N ILE A 184 -13.75 13.90 12.74
CA ILE A 184 -12.34 13.55 12.91
C ILE A 184 -11.53 14.83 13.05
N PHE A 185 -10.96 15.04 14.23
CA PHE A 185 -10.07 16.16 14.51
C PHE A 185 -8.64 15.64 14.62
N THR A 186 -7.69 16.33 13.99
CA THR A 186 -6.28 15.93 13.94
C THR A 186 -5.40 17.03 14.53
N PHE A 187 -4.51 16.63 15.43
CA PHE A 187 -3.57 17.51 16.13
C PHE A 187 -2.15 16.99 16.03
N ASN A 188 -1.16 17.87 16.17
CA ASN A 188 0.25 17.49 16.11
C ASN A 188 0.85 17.16 17.49
N SER A 189 0.09 17.37 18.57
CA SER A 189 0.53 17.08 19.93
C SER A 189 -0.61 16.66 20.84
N VAL A 190 -0.27 15.99 21.94
CA VAL A 190 -1.22 15.61 23.00
C VAL A 190 -1.81 16.85 23.68
N GLN A 191 -1.00 17.90 23.84
CA GLN A 191 -1.41 19.17 24.45
C GLN A 191 -2.52 19.84 23.64
N GLN A 192 -2.36 19.94 22.31
CA GLN A 192 -3.38 20.51 21.43
C GLN A 192 -4.68 19.72 21.48
N ALA A 193 -4.60 18.38 21.42
CA ALA A 193 -5.77 17.53 21.53
C ALA A 193 -6.48 17.67 22.89
N THR A 194 -5.71 17.83 23.97
CA THR A 194 -6.26 18.01 25.33
C THR A 194 -6.96 19.36 25.47
N LEU A 195 -6.37 20.44 24.94
CA LEU A 195 -7.02 21.76 24.91
C LEU A 195 -8.32 21.69 24.13
N PHE A 196 -8.29 21.10 22.93
CA PHE A 196 -9.50 20.88 22.13
C PHE A 196 -10.59 20.12 22.90
N LEU A 197 -10.25 19.04 23.60
CA LEU A 197 -11.23 18.27 24.38
C LEU A 197 -11.82 19.06 25.56
N ARG A 198 -11.06 19.99 26.14
CA ARG A 198 -11.55 20.85 27.24
C ARG A 198 -12.45 21.97 26.75
N GLU A 199 -12.19 22.46 25.54
CA GLU A 199 -12.93 23.54 24.88
C GLU A 199 -14.00 22.99 23.92
N PHE A 200 -14.25 21.69 23.94
CA PHE A 200 -15.15 21.04 23.00
C PHE A 200 -16.59 21.48 23.23
N ASP A 201 -17.11 22.22 22.26
CA ASP A 201 -18.51 22.65 22.18
C ASP A 201 -19.23 21.90 21.05
N GLU A 202 -20.27 21.14 21.39
CA GLU A 202 -21.07 20.38 20.42
C GLU A 202 -21.75 21.28 19.38
N THR A 203 -22.17 22.48 19.75
CA THR A 203 -22.88 23.41 18.84
C THR A 203 -21.94 24.00 17.78
N ILE A 204 -20.65 24.14 18.10
CA ILE A 204 -19.65 24.71 17.21
C ILE A 204 -18.94 23.60 16.41
N HIS A 205 -18.49 22.55 17.09
CA HIS A 205 -17.61 21.54 16.49
C HIS A 205 -18.36 20.45 15.75
N LEU A 206 -19.65 20.24 16.04
CA LEU A 206 -20.51 19.32 15.29
C LEU A 206 -21.39 20.05 14.26
N ASP A 207 -21.16 21.34 14.01
CA ASP A 207 -21.90 22.11 13.02
C ASP A 207 -21.60 21.60 11.59
N THR A 208 -22.63 21.05 10.94
CA THR A 208 -22.56 20.55 9.57
C THR A 208 -23.00 21.55 8.51
N THR A 209 -23.35 22.79 8.86
CA THR A 209 -23.82 23.81 7.90
C THR A 209 -22.81 24.11 6.80
N ARG A 210 -21.51 23.92 7.09
CA ARG A 210 -20.40 24.09 6.15
C ARG A 210 -19.90 22.77 5.54
N ALA A 211 -20.60 21.67 5.75
CA ALA A 211 -20.21 20.38 5.20
C ALA A 211 -20.21 20.43 3.66
N PRO A 212 -19.29 19.70 2.98
CA PRO A 212 -19.26 19.64 1.53
C PRO A 212 -20.61 19.15 0.96
N THR A 213 -21.12 19.88 -0.03
CA THR A 213 -22.30 19.45 -0.80
C THR A 213 -21.87 18.65 -2.03
N LEU A 214 -22.75 17.75 -2.47
CA LEU A 214 -22.59 17.01 -3.73
C LEU A 214 -22.78 17.90 -4.96
N ILE A 215 -23.48 19.03 -4.81
CA ILE A 215 -23.76 19.97 -5.88
C ILE A 215 -22.65 21.03 -5.89
N LYS A 216 -21.76 20.97 -6.89
CA LYS A 216 -20.83 22.07 -7.14
C LYS A 216 -21.60 23.20 -7.82
N PRO A 217 -21.50 24.46 -7.37
CA PRO A 217 -22.05 25.57 -8.13
C PRO A 217 -21.42 25.56 -9.53
N SER A 218 -22.27 25.69 -10.56
CA SER A 218 -21.80 25.84 -11.94
C SER A 218 -20.86 27.04 -12.01
N PRO A 219 -19.71 26.95 -12.69
CA PRO A 219 -18.87 28.12 -12.90
C PRO A 219 -19.74 29.17 -13.61
N GLU A 220 -19.92 30.32 -12.96
CA GLU A 220 -20.61 31.46 -13.54
C GLU A 220 -20.01 31.72 -14.92
N LYS A 221 -20.86 31.72 -15.95
CA LYS A 221 -20.46 32.21 -17.26
C LYS A 221 -20.09 33.68 -17.04
N ARG A 222 -18.79 33.99 -17.11
CA ARG A 222 -18.35 35.37 -17.26
C ARG A 222 -18.92 35.85 -18.60
N GLU A 223 -19.90 36.73 -18.52
CA GLU A 223 -20.36 37.55 -19.65
C GLU A 223 -19.23 38.46 -20.15
#